data_AF-J9DYH4-F1
#
_entry.id   AF-J9DYH4-F1
#
_cell.length_a   1.000
_cell.length_b   1.000
_cell.length_c   1.000
_cell.angle_alpha   90.00
_cell.angle_beta   90.00
_cell.angle_gamma   90.00
#
_symmetry.space_group_name_H-M   'P 1'
#
loop_
_entity.id
_entity.type
_entity.pdbx_description
1 polymer ?
#
loop_
_entity_poly.entity_id
_entity_poly.type
_entity_poly.pdbx_seq_one_letter_code
_entity_poly.pdbx_strand_id
1 'polypeptide(L)'
;MAPSLAKKSNTSHALTEKEKSAEIMQMMSHMREHVENNFDYVGDKFASEARAMHYGDSEERDIYGESTLQEVKELVEEGIPVAPIPGVPDKLKN
;
A
#
# COMPACT_ATOMS: atom_id res chain seq x y z
N MET A 1 -7.17 -18.23 60.32
CA MET A 1 -6.37 -17.54 59.29
C MET A 1 -6.64 -18.25 57.97
N ALA A 2 -7.15 -17.56 56.94
CA ALA A 2 -7.43 -18.15 55.64
C ALA A 2 -6.16 -18.18 54.77
N PRO A 3 -5.89 -19.26 54.01
CA PRO A 3 -4.75 -19.33 53.11
C PRO A 3 -5.03 -18.50 51.84
N SER A 4 -4.02 -17.78 51.35
CA SER A 4 -4.11 -16.96 50.15
C SER A 4 -4.02 -17.82 48.88
N LEU A 5 -4.97 -17.61 47.97
CA LEU A 5 -4.95 -18.19 46.63
C LEU A 5 -3.98 -17.38 45.75
N ALA A 6 -2.89 -18.02 45.31
CA ALA A 6 -1.94 -17.45 44.36
C ALA A 6 -2.64 -17.18 43.02
N LYS A 7 -2.71 -15.91 42.62
CA LYS A 7 -3.25 -15.48 41.33
C LYS A 7 -2.29 -15.89 40.20
N LYS A 8 -2.53 -17.07 39.63
CA LYS A 8 -2.05 -17.45 38.29
C LYS A 8 -3.06 -16.89 37.29
N SER A 9 -2.66 -15.91 36.48
CA SER A 9 -3.50 -15.50 35.34
C SER A 9 -2.66 -14.84 34.24
N ASN A 10 -2.53 -15.59 33.15
CA ASN A 10 -2.39 -15.20 31.76
C ASN A 10 -1.32 -14.16 31.39
N THR A 11 -0.26 -14.69 30.81
CA THR A 11 0.31 -14.25 29.53
C THR A 11 -0.79 -13.79 28.56
N SER A 12 -1.16 -12.51 28.62
CA SER A 12 -1.64 -11.80 27.44
C SER A 12 -0.42 -11.08 26.87
N HIS A 13 0.19 -11.65 25.83
CA HIS A 13 1.14 -10.91 24.98
C HIS A 13 0.36 -9.78 24.32
N ALA A 14 0.21 -8.66 25.03
CA ALA A 14 -0.10 -7.41 24.39
C ALA A 14 1.16 -7.06 23.60
N LEU A 15 1.10 -7.27 22.28
CA LEU A 15 2.16 -6.83 21.37
C LEU A 15 2.48 -5.38 21.72
N THR A 16 3.73 -5.14 22.08
CA THR A 16 4.24 -3.80 22.35
C THR A 16 4.04 -2.95 21.09
N GLU A 17 3.94 -1.62 21.22
CA GLU A 17 3.80 -0.71 20.07
C GLU A 17 4.91 -0.92 19.01
N LYS A 18 6.06 -1.43 19.44
CA LYS A 18 7.19 -1.78 18.59
C LYS A 18 6.98 -3.06 17.78
N GLU A 19 6.31 -4.06 18.33
CA GLU A 19 5.96 -5.30 17.61
C GLU A 19 4.83 -5.06 16.61
N LYS A 20 3.82 -4.25 16.98
CA LYS A 20 2.74 -3.86 16.06
C LYS A 20 3.25 -3.04 14.88
N SER A 21 4.19 -2.11 15.11
CA SER A 21 4.77 -1.32 14.02
C SER A 21 5.64 -2.15 13.07
N ALA A 22 6.36 -3.15 13.59
CA ALA A 22 7.11 -4.11 12.77
C ALA A 22 6.18 -4.96 11.90
N GLU A 23 5.09 -5.48 12.46
CA GLU A 23 4.09 -6.27 11.74
C GLU A 23 3.40 -5.46 10.64
N ILE A 24 3.05 -4.20 10.92
CA ILE A 24 2.49 -3.27 9.91
C ILE A 24 3.51 -3.03 8.78
N MET A 25 4.79 -2.78 9.11
CA MET A 25 5.82 -2.60 8.08
C MET A 25 5.99 -3.85 7.20
N GLN A 26 5.98 -5.05 7.79
CA GLN A 26 6.06 -6.30 7.04
C GLN A 26 4.87 -6.48 6.10
N MET A 27 3.66 -6.16 6.58
CA MET A 27 2.45 -6.22 5.75
C MET A 27 2.55 -5.24 4.57
N MET A 28 3.00 -4.01 4.81
CA MET A 28 3.18 -2.99 3.75
C MET A 28 4.21 -3.45 2.70
N SER A 29 5.33 -4.03 3.13
CA SER A 29 6.34 -4.59 2.21
C SER A 29 5.77 -5.73 1.37
N HIS A 30 5.01 -6.64 1.97
CA HIS A 30 4.40 -7.75 1.24
C HIS A 30 3.35 -7.26 0.22
N MET A 31 2.58 -6.22 0.55
CA MET A 31 1.66 -5.59 -0.41
C MET A 31 2.41 -4.98 -1.59
N ARG A 32 3.52 -4.30 -1.33
CA ARG A 32 4.37 -3.74 -2.37
C ARG A 32 4.95 -4.83 -3.27
N GLU A 33 5.52 -5.88 -2.70
CA GLU A 33 6.04 -7.02 -3.47
C GLU A 33 4.95 -7.68 -4.30
N HIS A 34 3.72 -7.79 -3.77
CA HIS A 34 2.60 -8.33 -4.53
C HIS A 34 2.29 -7.48 -5.76
N VAL A 35 2.28 -6.15 -5.62
CA VAL A 35 2.09 -5.24 -6.76
C VAL A 35 3.24 -5.39 -7.76
N GLU A 36 4.48 -5.31 -7.29
CA GLU A 36 5.66 -5.41 -8.17
C GLU A 36 5.75 -6.74 -8.93
N ASN A 37 5.22 -7.84 -8.38
CA ASN A 37 5.25 -9.15 -9.02
C ASN A 37 4.04 -9.47 -9.91
N ASN A 38 2.90 -8.81 -9.71
CA ASN A 38 1.66 -9.11 -10.45
C ASN A 38 1.26 -8.02 -11.45
N PHE A 39 1.79 -6.81 -11.31
CA PHE A 39 1.43 -5.64 -12.09
C PHE A 39 2.60 -5.25 -13.00
N ASP A 40 2.32 -4.59 -14.12
CA ASP A 40 3.32 -4.12 -15.07
C ASP A 40 3.87 -2.75 -14.66
N TYR A 41 5.20 -2.61 -14.56
CA TYR A 41 5.84 -1.35 -14.20
C TYR A 41 6.01 -0.46 -15.42
N VAL A 42 5.23 0.62 -15.47
CA VAL A 42 5.23 1.58 -16.59
C VAL A 42 6.02 2.86 -16.32
N GLY A 43 6.61 3.00 -15.12
CA GLY A 43 7.40 4.18 -14.74
C GLY A 43 6.59 5.47 -14.81
N ASP A 44 7.19 6.54 -15.34
CA ASP A 44 6.62 7.89 -15.50
C ASP A 44 5.44 7.97 -16.48
N LYS A 45 5.16 6.90 -17.24
CA LYS A 45 4.06 6.84 -18.20
C LYS A 45 2.73 6.41 -17.58
N PHE A 46 2.69 6.19 -16.27
CA PHE A 46 1.51 5.68 -15.57
C PHE A 46 0.24 6.47 -15.90
N ALA A 47 0.29 7.80 -15.85
CA ALA A 47 -0.89 8.61 -16.14
C ALA A 47 -1.41 8.45 -17.58
N SER A 48 -0.49 8.32 -18.55
CA SER A 48 -0.86 8.14 -19.96
C SER A 48 -1.44 6.75 -20.22
N GLU A 49 -0.81 5.70 -19.68
CA GLU A 49 -1.29 4.32 -19.82
C GLU A 49 -2.64 4.13 -19.11
N ALA A 50 -2.81 4.67 -17.90
CA ALA A 50 -4.06 4.59 -17.14
C ALA A 50 -5.22 5.24 -17.90
N ARG A 51 -4.99 6.40 -18.53
CA ARG A 51 -5.95 7.04 -19.44
C ARG A 51 -6.24 6.16 -20.65
N ALA A 52 -5.20 5.67 -21.33
CA ALA A 52 -5.37 4.86 -22.53
C ALA A 52 -6.19 3.58 -22.26
N MET A 53 -5.95 2.93 -21.12
CA MET A 53 -6.76 1.78 -20.68
C MET A 53 -8.22 2.18 -20.40
N HIS A 54 -8.44 3.31 -19.74
CA HIS A 54 -9.79 3.80 -19.43
C HIS A 54 -10.60 4.18 -20.69
N TYR A 55 -9.94 4.75 -21.70
CA TYR A 55 -10.58 5.11 -22.98
C TYR A 55 -10.65 3.95 -24.00
N GLY A 56 -10.00 2.82 -23.72
CA GLY A 56 -9.96 1.64 -24.59
C GLY A 56 -8.95 1.74 -25.75
N ASP A 57 -7.98 2.64 -25.65
CA ASP A 57 -6.86 2.78 -26.60
C ASP A 57 -5.72 1.78 -26.34
N SER A 58 -5.69 1.16 -25.15
CA SER A 58 -4.70 0.16 -24.74
C SER A 58 -5.38 -1.06 -24.11
N GLU A 59 -4.66 -2.18 -24.02
CA GLU A 59 -5.15 -3.40 -23.37
C GLU A 59 -5.38 -3.18 -21.87
N GLU A 60 -6.52 -3.61 -21.35
CA GLU A 60 -6.80 -3.59 -19.92
C GLU A 60 -5.86 -4.57 -19.20
N ARG A 61 -4.95 -4.03 -18.38
CA ARG A 61 -3.99 -4.79 -17.58
C ARG A 61 -3.66 -4.06 -16.29
N ASP A 62 -3.24 -4.79 -15.28
CA ASP A 62 -2.84 -4.22 -14.00
C ASP A 62 -1.47 -3.52 -14.14
N ILE A 63 -1.44 -2.18 -14.00
CA ILE A 63 -0.22 -1.37 -14.11
C ILE A 63 0.12 -0.65 -12.82
N TYR A 64 1.41 -0.41 -12.59
CA TYR A 64 1.90 0.46 -11.53
C TYR A 64 3.06 1.32 -12.03
N GLY A 65 3.26 2.49 -11.43
CA GLY A 65 4.30 3.39 -11.87
C GLY A 65 4.41 4.64 -11.04
N GLU A 66 5.04 5.64 -11.63
CA GLU A 66 5.35 6.93 -11.05
C GLU A 66 4.48 7.98 -11.72
N SER A 67 3.92 8.89 -10.92
CA SER A 67 3.12 9.99 -11.42
C SER A 67 3.09 11.11 -10.40
N THR A 68 3.05 12.35 -10.87
CA THR A 68 3.01 13.51 -9.99
C THR A 68 1.65 13.59 -9.27
N LEU A 69 1.62 14.26 -8.10
CA LEU A 69 0.36 14.48 -7.37
C LEU A 69 -0.72 15.16 -8.22
N GLN A 70 -0.31 16.02 -9.15
CA GLN A 70 -1.23 16.72 -10.04
C GLN A 70 -1.84 15.77 -11.06
N GLU A 71 -1.02 14.93 -11.71
CA GLU A 71 -1.52 13.90 -12.63
C GLU A 71 -2.42 12.89 -11.92
N VAL A 72 -2.04 12.39 -10.73
CA VAL A 72 -2.89 11.49 -9.94
C VAL A 72 -4.25 12.14 -9.65
N LYS A 73 -4.26 13.44 -9.33
CA LYS A 73 -5.51 14.17 -9.10
C LYS A 73 -6.36 14.25 -10.36
N GLU A 74 -5.75 14.57 -11.50
CA GLU A 74 -6.43 14.59 -12.80
C GLU A 74 -7.05 13.22 -13.12
N LEU A 75 -6.30 12.13 -12.91
CA LEU A 75 -6.80 10.76 -13.11
C LEU A 75 -8.06 10.50 -12.25
N VAL A 76 -8.04 10.87 -10.98
CA VAL A 76 -9.21 10.73 -10.10
C VAL A 76 -10.38 11.61 -10.56
N GLU A 77 -10.12 12.84 -11.01
CA GLU A 77 -11.14 13.76 -11.55
C GLU A 77 -11.76 13.24 -12.86
N GLU A 78 -10.97 12.56 -13.69
CA GLU A 78 -11.42 11.84 -14.89
C GLU A 78 -12.20 10.56 -14.58
N GLY A 79 -12.19 10.10 -13.32
CA GLY A 79 -12.86 8.87 -12.89
C GLY A 79 -12.00 7.61 -13.00
N ILE A 80 -10.71 7.76 -13.25
CA ILE A 80 -9.75 6.66 -13.38
C ILE A 80 -9.37 6.15 -11.98
N PRO A 81 -9.58 4.86 -11.66
CA PRO A 81 -9.29 4.32 -10.35
C PRO A 81 -7.79 4.18 -10.13
N VAL A 82 -7.23 4.97 -9.23
CA VAL A 82 -5.80 4.94 -8.86
C VAL A 82 -5.62 4.83 -7.36
N ALA A 83 -4.59 4.11 -6.92
CA ALA A 83 -4.29 3.90 -5.51
C ALA A 83 -2.80 4.13 -5.22
N PRO A 84 -2.44 4.82 -4.11
CA PRO A 84 -1.06 5.00 -3.71
C PRO A 84 -0.49 3.70 -3.12
N ILE A 85 0.73 3.34 -3.53
CA ILE A 85 1.43 2.16 -3.00
C ILE A 85 2.13 2.55 -1.68
N PRO A 86 2.00 1.75 -0.61
CA PRO A 86 2.69 2.01 0.65
C PRO A 86 4.21 1.78 0.52
N GLY A 87 5.01 2.67 1.11
CA GLY A 87 6.47 2.49 1.18
C GLY A 87 7.26 2.97 -0.05
N VAL A 88 6.62 3.64 -1.02
CA VAL A 88 7.36 4.52 -1.94
C VAL A 88 7.83 5.73 -1.14
N PRO A 89 9.15 6.02 -1.08
CA PRO A 89 9.63 7.19 -0.38
C PRO A 89 8.98 8.45 -0.96
N ASP A 90 8.71 9.42 -0.10
CA ASP A 90 8.24 10.78 -0.40
C ASP A 90 9.06 11.56 -1.45
N LYS A 91 10.03 10.94 -2.14
CA LYS A 91 10.70 11.47 -3.34
C LYS A 91 9.81 11.57 -4.59
N LEU A 92 8.49 11.44 -4.43
CA LEU A 92 7.48 12.01 -5.33
C LEU A 92 7.00 13.41 -4.89
N LYS A 93 7.72 14.04 -3.97
CA LYS A 93 7.64 15.48 -3.70
C LYS A 93 8.75 16.14 -4.51
N ASN A 94 8.32 16.94 -5.50
CA ASN A 94 9.11 17.89 -6.28
C ASN A 94 10.37 18.40 -5.56
#